data_AF-A0A9Q1IGQ3-F1
#
_entry.id   AF-A0A9Q1IGQ3-F1
#
_cell.length_a   1.000
_cell.length_b   1.000
_cell.length_c   1.000
_cell.angle_alpha   90.00
_cell.angle_beta   90.00
_cell.angle_gamma   90.00
#
_symmetry.space_group_name_H-M   'P 1'
#
loop_
_entity.id
_entity.type
_entity.pdbx_description
1 polymer ?
#
loop_
_entity_poly.entity_id
_entity_poly.type
_entity_poly.pdbx_seq_one_letter_code
_entity_poly.pdbx_strand_id
1 'polypeptide(L)'
;MNLLLCSIKVKLLLSTLVGLCLGLEFTGAPGQWARFLRWDASVRSDLSFRFKTDMSTALLVYFDDGGYCDFLQLMVAEGRLQLQFSIDCAETTIVSDKMVNDSGWHFATLSRYNLRTVLGLDSESKADEVRPQRQYMKIVSDLFLGGVPQDIRASALTLPLVKDQPPFKGVITDLKYGNKEPTLLSSQRVRLDMEGLCSDNPCENGGSCSVVDGEPQCDCSKTEYVGRFCNEEVSRVPGFSHMMMAEQEEMHVLLKIFCKIMNTNIRRQEMGEVGVA
;
A
#
# COMPACT_ATOMS: atom_id res chain seq x y z
N MET A 1 6.28 -41.98 -0.12
CA MET A 1 7.12 -40.83 -0.55
C MET A 1 6.40 -39.93 -1.56
N ASN A 2 5.10 -39.60 -1.38
CA ASN A 2 4.33 -38.78 -2.34
C ASN A 2 3.36 -37.76 -1.71
N LEU A 3 3.15 -37.76 -0.39
CA LEU A 3 2.25 -36.81 0.30
C LEU A 3 2.99 -35.56 0.84
N LEU A 4 4.26 -35.70 1.28
CA LEU A 4 5.08 -34.57 1.72
C LEU A 4 5.45 -33.62 0.56
N LEU A 5 5.79 -34.17 -0.61
CA LEU A 5 6.12 -33.38 -1.81
C LEU A 5 4.92 -32.57 -2.33
N CYS A 6 3.70 -33.07 -2.14
CA CYS A 6 2.47 -32.36 -2.51
C CYS A 6 2.22 -31.17 -1.58
N SER A 7 2.36 -31.35 -0.25
CA SER A 7 2.16 -30.28 0.74
C SER A 7 3.20 -29.16 0.64
N ILE A 8 4.45 -29.48 0.24
CA ILE A 8 5.51 -28.48 0.03
C ILE A 8 5.24 -27.67 -1.23
N LYS A 9 4.78 -28.29 -2.32
CA LYS A 9 4.41 -27.58 -3.55
C LYS A 9 3.20 -26.65 -3.34
N VAL A 10 2.20 -27.10 -2.57
CA VAL A 10 1.02 -26.27 -2.23
C VAL A 10 1.39 -25.09 -1.35
N LYS A 11 2.29 -25.25 -0.37
CA LYS A 11 2.78 -24.14 0.47
C LYS A 11 3.65 -23.14 -0.30
N LEU A 12 4.48 -23.61 -1.23
CA LEU A 12 5.32 -22.75 -2.07
C LEU A 12 4.49 -21.94 -3.09
N LEU A 13 3.37 -22.51 -3.58
CA LEU A 13 2.39 -21.82 -4.42
C LEU A 13 1.53 -20.81 -3.64
N LEU A 14 1.25 -21.08 -2.35
CA LEU A 14 0.54 -20.13 -1.47
C LEU A 14 1.41 -18.93 -1.07
N SER A 15 2.73 -19.09 -0.93
CA SER A 15 3.64 -17.98 -0.63
C SER A 15 3.91 -17.07 -1.83
N THR A 16 3.67 -17.53 -3.05
CA THR A 16 3.79 -16.72 -4.28
C THR A 16 2.53 -15.95 -4.64
N LEU A 17 1.49 -16.00 -3.80
CA LEU A 17 0.21 -15.32 -4.03
C LEU A 17 -0.11 -14.25 -2.97
N VAL A 18 0.92 -13.71 -2.31
CA VAL A 18 0.77 -12.38 -1.69
C VAL A 18 1.07 -11.39 -2.82
N GLY A 19 0.00 -11.00 -3.53
CA GLY A 19 0.08 -9.87 -4.46
C GLY A 19 0.63 -8.67 -3.69
N LEU A 20 1.82 -8.23 -4.05
CA LEU A 20 2.44 -7.04 -3.47
C LEU A 20 1.52 -5.87 -3.80
N CYS A 21 0.78 -5.38 -2.81
CA CYS A 21 -0.03 -4.18 -3.00
C CYS A 21 0.94 -3.00 -3.09
N LEU A 22 1.36 -2.66 -4.31
CA LEU A 22 2.18 -1.49 -4.60
C LEU A 22 1.35 -0.24 -4.35
N GLY A 23 1.56 0.40 -3.20
CA GLY A 23 1.13 1.77 -3.00
C GLY A 23 2.16 2.76 -3.50
N LEU A 24 1.66 3.95 -3.85
CA LEU A 24 2.44 5.12 -4.22
C LEU A 24 2.25 6.17 -3.12
N GLU A 25 3.31 6.47 -2.37
CA GLU A 25 3.33 7.59 -1.44
C GLU A 25 3.85 8.84 -2.16
N PHE A 26 2.98 9.86 -2.21
CA PHE A 26 3.28 11.19 -2.69
C PHE A 26 3.46 12.13 -1.50
N THR A 27 4.66 12.69 -1.37
CA THR A 27 5.01 13.56 -0.22
C THR A 27 4.50 15.00 -0.38
N GLY A 28 3.96 15.34 -1.55
CA GLY A 28 3.60 16.72 -1.91
C GLY A 28 4.78 17.50 -2.51
N ALA A 29 5.89 16.82 -2.86
CA ALA A 29 7.06 17.46 -3.41
C ALA A 29 6.77 18.10 -4.78
N PRO A 30 7.28 19.33 -5.07
CA PRO A 30 7.13 19.95 -6.37
C PRO A 30 7.65 19.06 -7.51
N GLY A 31 6.87 18.96 -8.59
CA GLY A 31 7.21 18.17 -9.77
C GLY A 31 7.31 16.66 -9.52
N GLN A 32 6.69 16.14 -8.47
CA GLN A 32 6.48 14.70 -8.33
C GLN A 32 5.40 14.22 -9.30
N TRP A 33 5.48 12.97 -9.74
CA TRP A 33 4.49 12.34 -10.59
C TRP A 33 4.78 10.84 -10.72
N ALA A 34 3.75 10.05 -11.00
CA ALA A 34 3.90 8.68 -11.47
C ALA A 34 3.23 8.52 -12.84
N ARG A 35 3.91 7.85 -13.78
CA ARG A 35 3.44 7.65 -15.16
C ARG A 35 3.18 6.18 -15.41
N PHE A 36 1.95 5.87 -15.77
CA PHE A 36 1.49 4.53 -16.11
C PHE A 36 1.19 4.43 -17.59
N LEU A 37 1.33 3.22 -18.14
CA LEU A 37 0.91 2.96 -19.51
C LEU A 37 -0.56 3.38 -19.68
N ARG A 38 -0.84 4.01 -20.82
CA ARG A 38 -2.15 4.55 -21.20
C ARG A 38 -3.32 3.65 -20.79
N TRP A 39 -4.31 4.27 -20.16
CA TRP A 39 -5.64 3.69 -19.97
C TRP A 39 -6.46 3.81 -21.25
N ASP A 40 -6.92 2.69 -21.81
CA ASP A 40 -7.83 2.70 -22.96
C ASP A 40 -9.26 3.03 -22.50
N ALA A 41 -9.58 4.33 -22.44
CA ALA A 41 -10.89 4.86 -22.08
C ALA A 41 -11.68 5.41 -23.30
N SER A 42 -11.34 4.98 -24.51
CA SER A 42 -11.89 5.56 -25.76
C SER A 42 -13.41 5.41 -25.89
N VAL A 43 -13.93 4.20 -25.63
CA VAL A 43 -15.34 3.85 -25.80
C VAL A 43 -15.97 3.36 -24.50
N ARG A 44 -15.42 2.33 -23.88
CA ARG A 44 -15.90 1.80 -22.60
C ARG A 44 -14.74 1.23 -21.81
N SER A 45 -14.58 1.69 -20.58
CA SER A 45 -13.55 1.20 -19.67
C SER A 45 -13.79 1.73 -18.26
N ASP A 46 -13.21 1.06 -17.29
CA ASP A 46 -13.25 1.45 -15.89
C ASP A 46 -11.82 1.63 -15.37
N LEU A 47 -11.60 2.67 -14.57
CA LEU A 47 -10.40 2.88 -13.78
C LEU A 47 -10.81 2.97 -12.32
N SER A 48 -10.10 2.28 -11.43
CA SER A 48 -10.35 2.36 -9.99
C SER A 48 -9.06 2.43 -9.21
N PHE A 49 -9.12 3.06 -8.04
CA PHE A 49 -8.01 3.13 -7.09
C PHE A 49 -8.52 3.48 -5.69
N ARG A 50 -7.70 3.22 -4.68
CA ARG A 50 -7.90 3.70 -3.32
C ARG A 50 -6.94 4.84 -3.04
N PHE A 51 -7.35 5.81 -2.26
CA PHE A 51 -6.48 6.91 -1.87
C PHE A 51 -6.78 7.45 -0.47
N LYS A 52 -5.80 8.10 0.14
CA LYS A 52 -5.95 8.91 1.36
C LYS A 52 -5.22 10.25 1.19
N THR A 53 -5.79 11.34 1.67
CA THR A 53 -5.18 12.68 1.57
C THR A 53 -5.74 13.63 2.64
N ASP A 54 -4.96 14.65 2.99
CA ASP A 54 -5.35 15.81 3.80
C ASP A 54 -5.49 17.09 2.93
N MET A 55 -5.23 17.00 1.63
CA MET A 55 -5.20 18.15 0.71
C MET A 55 -6.60 18.60 0.32
N SER A 56 -6.87 19.90 0.39
CA SER A 56 -8.11 20.49 -0.13
C SER A 56 -8.07 20.78 -1.63
N THR A 57 -6.87 20.90 -2.22
CA THR A 57 -6.67 21.10 -3.65
C THR A 57 -5.44 20.33 -4.12
N ALA A 58 -5.60 19.41 -5.08
CA ALA A 58 -4.50 18.61 -5.62
C ALA A 58 -4.88 17.89 -6.93
N LEU A 59 -3.92 17.72 -7.84
CA LEU A 59 -4.09 16.88 -9.03
C LEU A 59 -3.96 15.39 -8.70
N LEU A 60 -5.00 14.59 -8.97
CA LEU A 60 -4.98 13.14 -8.79
C LEU A 60 -4.62 12.39 -10.06
N VAL A 61 -5.37 12.63 -11.16
CA VAL A 61 -5.25 11.88 -12.42
C VAL A 61 -5.26 12.86 -13.60
N TYR A 62 -4.40 12.62 -14.60
CA TYR A 62 -4.44 13.33 -15.88
C TYR A 62 -4.06 12.43 -17.06
N PHE A 63 -4.80 12.57 -18.18
CA PHE A 63 -4.39 12.10 -19.51
C PHE A 63 -5.12 12.89 -20.61
N ASP A 64 -4.58 12.86 -21.83
CA ASP A 64 -5.12 13.62 -22.97
C ASP A 64 -4.80 13.03 -24.35
N ASP A 65 -5.22 13.73 -25.40
CA ASP A 65 -4.93 13.46 -26.82
C ASP A 65 -3.67 14.16 -27.37
N GLY A 66 -2.81 14.68 -26.49
CA GLY A 66 -1.52 15.25 -26.89
C GLY A 66 -1.61 16.68 -27.43
N GLY A 67 -2.51 17.51 -26.91
CA GLY A 67 -2.56 18.95 -27.19
C GLY A 67 -3.67 19.39 -28.14
N TYR A 68 -4.73 18.61 -28.33
CA TYR A 68 -5.86 19.00 -29.17
C TYR A 68 -7.07 19.38 -28.31
N CYS A 69 -7.95 18.43 -28.01
CA CYS A 69 -9.21 18.75 -27.33
C CYS A 69 -9.66 17.73 -26.30
N ASP A 70 -9.20 16.49 -26.37
CA ASP A 70 -9.66 15.43 -25.49
C ASP A 70 -8.75 15.33 -24.28
N PHE A 71 -9.33 15.44 -23.09
CA PHE A 71 -8.62 15.25 -21.83
C PHE A 71 -9.54 14.72 -20.75
N LEU A 72 -8.95 14.15 -19.71
CA LEU A 72 -9.60 13.86 -18.45
C LEU A 72 -8.67 14.26 -17.31
N GLN A 73 -9.20 15.06 -16.39
CA GLN A 73 -8.52 15.51 -15.19
C GLN A 73 -9.39 15.17 -13.97
N LEU A 74 -8.83 14.45 -13.02
CA LEU A 74 -9.41 14.28 -11.69
C LEU A 74 -8.58 15.05 -10.68
N MET A 75 -9.25 15.85 -9.86
CA MET A 75 -8.64 16.65 -8.81
C MET A 75 -9.37 16.46 -7.49
N VAL A 76 -8.68 16.72 -6.38
CA VAL A 76 -9.34 17.25 -5.19
C VAL A 76 -9.47 18.76 -5.37
N ALA A 77 -10.67 19.30 -5.19
CA ALA A 77 -10.98 20.72 -5.24
C ALA A 77 -11.97 21.05 -4.12
N GLU A 78 -11.63 22.02 -3.27
CA GLU A 78 -12.39 22.36 -2.07
C GLU A 78 -12.71 21.13 -1.19
N GLY A 79 -11.75 20.20 -1.12
CA GLY A 79 -11.87 18.95 -0.36
C GLY A 79 -12.74 17.87 -1.02
N ARG A 80 -13.29 18.10 -2.22
CA ARG A 80 -14.16 17.16 -2.95
C ARG A 80 -13.47 16.64 -4.20
N LEU A 81 -13.90 15.50 -4.73
CA LEU A 81 -13.44 15.06 -6.04
C LEU A 81 -14.14 15.85 -7.14
N GLN A 82 -13.34 16.43 -8.04
CA GLN A 82 -13.78 17.14 -9.23
C GLN A 82 -13.18 16.47 -10.47
N LEU A 83 -14.05 15.93 -11.32
CA LEU A 83 -13.70 15.28 -12.58
C LEU A 83 -14.09 16.19 -13.74
N GLN A 84 -13.10 16.75 -14.42
CA GLN A 84 -13.28 17.54 -15.63
C GLN A 84 -12.85 16.70 -16.83
N PHE A 85 -13.64 16.69 -17.90
CA PHE A 85 -13.28 15.98 -19.12
C PHE A 85 -13.84 16.66 -20.36
N SER A 86 -13.11 16.51 -21.47
CA SER A 86 -13.52 17.00 -22.78
C SER A 86 -13.44 15.88 -23.81
N ILE A 87 -14.42 15.82 -24.71
CA ILE A 87 -14.41 14.96 -25.89
C ILE A 87 -14.78 15.83 -27.07
N ASP A 88 -13.89 15.90 -28.07
CA ASP A 88 -14.07 16.70 -29.28
C ASP A 88 -14.39 18.17 -28.96
N CYS A 89 -13.66 18.71 -27.99
CA CYS A 89 -13.73 20.08 -27.50
C CYS A 89 -15.06 20.42 -26.79
N ALA A 90 -15.94 19.44 -26.56
CA ALA A 90 -17.09 19.58 -25.69
C ALA A 90 -16.69 19.11 -24.28
N GLU A 91 -16.82 20.00 -23.31
CA GLU A 91 -16.32 19.82 -21.95
C GLU A 91 -17.45 19.82 -20.92
N THR A 92 -17.30 19.05 -19.85
CA THR A 92 -18.13 19.15 -18.65
C THR A 92 -17.34 18.79 -17.39
N THR A 93 -17.96 19.00 -16.22
CA THR A 93 -17.38 18.73 -14.90
C THR A 93 -18.37 18.00 -13.98
N ILE A 94 -17.89 16.99 -13.25
CA ILE A 94 -18.64 16.23 -12.25
C ILE A 94 -17.98 16.45 -10.88
N VAL A 95 -18.75 16.83 -9.85
CA VAL A 95 -18.25 17.08 -8.49
C VAL A 95 -18.93 16.15 -7.48
N SER A 96 -18.15 15.45 -6.65
CA SER A 96 -18.67 14.55 -5.61
C SER A 96 -19.40 15.29 -4.48
N ASP A 97 -20.38 14.63 -3.84
CA ASP A 97 -21.08 15.17 -2.66
C ASP A 97 -20.34 14.94 -1.35
N LYS A 98 -19.39 14.00 -1.33
CA LYS A 98 -18.55 13.72 -0.17
C LYS A 98 -17.22 14.47 -0.26
N MET A 99 -16.71 14.91 0.89
CA MET A 99 -15.34 15.39 1.06
C MET A 99 -14.39 14.20 1.23
N VAL A 100 -13.12 14.37 0.85
CA VAL A 100 -12.10 13.30 0.80
C VAL A 100 -10.78 13.67 1.47
N ASN A 101 -10.70 14.88 2.02
CA ASN A 101 -9.50 15.43 2.66
C ASN A 101 -9.49 15.18 4.19
N ASP A 102 -10.06 14.07 4.63
CA ASP A 102 -10.20 13.69 6.04
C ASP A 102 -9.06 12.76 6.53
N SER A 103 -8.02 12.56 5.71
CA SER A 103 -6.94 11.58 5.92
C SER A 103 -7.38 10.11 5.98
N GLY A 104 -8.66 9.83 5.71
CA GLY A 104 -9.22 8.49 5.63
C GLY A 104 -9.01 7.84 4.26
N TRP A 105 -9.30 6.55 4.19
CA TRP A 105 -9.28 5.82 2.92
C TRP A 105 -10.60 6.01 2.18
N HIS A 106 -10.48 6.41 0.91
CA HIS A 106 -11.57 6.46 -0.05
C HIS A 106 -11.32 5.52 -1.22
N PHE A 107 -12.40 5.05 -1.84
CA PHE A 107 -12.36 4.29 -3.09
C PHE A 107 -12.98 5.13 -4.21
N ALA A 108 -12.22 5.41 -5.26
CA ALA A 108 -12.69 6.16 -6.42
C ALA A 108 -12.77 5.27 -7.65
N THR A 109 -13.79 5.50 -8.48
CA THR A 109 -13.92 4.89 -9.80
C THR A 109 -14.22 5.93 -10.86
N LEU A 110 -13.64 5.74 -12.04
CA LEU A 110 -13.93 6.48 -13.26
C LEU A 110 -14.44 5.47 -14.28
N SER A 111 -15.73 5.50 -14.56
CA SER A 111 -16.38 4.58 -15.51
C SER A 111 -16.84 5.33 -16.74
N ARG A 112 -16.42 4.87 -17.93
CA ARG A 112 -16.78 5.47 -19.19
C ARG A 112 -17.67 4.59 -20.04
N TYR A 113 -18.66 5.22 -20.66
CA TYR A 113 -19.54 4.59 -21.63
C TYR A 113 -19.94 5.59 -22.72
N ASN A 114 -19.25 5.52 -23.86
CA ASN A 114 -19.35 6.50 -24.95
C ASN A 114 -19.14 7.91 -24.37
N LEU A 115 -20.08 8.82 -24.58
CA LEU A 115 -20.02 10.21 -24.13
C LEU A 115 -20.28 10.40 -22.63
N ARG A 116 -20.79 9.37 -21.94
CA ARG A 116 -21.11 9.41 -20.52
C ARG A 116 -19.92 8.98 -19.69
N THR A 117 -19.60 9.78 -18.67
CA THR A 117 -18.56 9.48 -17.67
C THR A 117 -19.21 9.47 -16.29
N VAL A 118 -18.84 8.49 -15.46
CA VAL A 118 -19.33 8.33 -14.10
C VAL A 118 -18.14 8.44 -13.14
N LEU A 119 -18.26 9.32 -12.15
CA LEU A 119 -17.39 9.40 -10.99
C LEU A 119 -18.06 8.64 -9.84
N GLY A 120 -17.48 7.51 -9.44
CA GLY A 120 -17.82 6.83 -8.20
C GLY A 120 -16.89 7.24 -7.07
N LEU A 121 -17.44 7.44 -5.88
CA LEU A 121 -16.72 7.70 -4.64
C LEU A 121 -17.38 6.94 -3.50
N ASP A 122 -16.66 5.96 -2.96
CA ASP A 122 -17.14 5.04 -1.94
C ASP A 122 -18.45 4.35 -2.38
N SER A 123 -19.58 4.68 -1.75
CA SER A 123 -20.91 4.14 -2.08
C SER A 123 -21.76 5.07 -2.94
N GLU A 124 -21.22 6.22 -3.36
CA GLU A 124 -21.93 7.24 -4.14
C GLU A 124 -21.40 7.29 -5.58
N SER A 125 -22.25 7.71 -6.51
CA SER A 125 -21.82 7.97 -7.88
C SER A 125 -22.57 9.13 -8.51
N LYS A 126 -21.87 9.88 -9.34
CA LYS A 126 -22.44 10.94 -10.19
C LYS A 126 -21.97 10.76 -11.62
N ALA A 127 -22.78 11.21 -12.56
CA ALA A 127 -22.48 11.07 -13.97
C ALA A 127 -22.88 12.32 -14.73
N ASP A 128 -22.16 12.57 -15.81
CA ASP A 128 -22.52 13.57 -16.80
C ASP A 128 -22.05 13.11 -18.19
N GLU A 129 -22.53 13.80 -19.22
CA GLU A 129 -22.19 13.53 -20.61
C GLU A 129 -21.98 14.83 -21.39
N VAL A 130 -21.05 14.78 -22.33
CA VAL A 130 -20.80 15.88 -23.27
C VAL A 130 -21.63 15.69 -24.53
N ARG A 131 -21.79 16.75 -25.34
CA ARG A 131 -22.55 16.71 -26.62
C ARG A 131 -21.70 17.06 -27.86
N PRO A 132 -20.61 16.33 -28.14
CA PRO A 132 -19.77 16.55 -29.31
C PRO A 132 -20.30 15.92 -30.61
N GLN A 133 -19.62 16.20 -31.73
CA GLN A 133 -19.84 15.48 -32.98
C GLN A 133 -19.26 14.05 -32.89
N ARG A 134 -18.01 13.90 -32.43
CA ARG A 134 -17.37 12.59 -32.27
C ARG A 134 -17.83 11.88 -30.99
N GLN A 135 -18.21 10.60 -31.14
CA GLN A 135 -18.80 9.78 -30.06
C GLN A 135 -17.79 9.01 -29.18
N TYR A 136 -16.50 9.24 -29.37
CA TYR A 136 -15.42 8.56 -28.65
C TYR A 136 -14.28 9.52 -28.32
N MET A 137 -13.52 9.22 -27.27
CA MET A 137 -12.37 10.01 -26.87
C MET A 137 -11.10 9.48 -27.53
N LYS A 138 -10.29 10.39 -28.05
CA LYS A 138 -8.92 10.11 -28.46
C LYS A 138 -8.01 10.23 -27.25
N ILE A 139 -7.11 9.27 -27.11
CA ILE A 139 -6.16 9.23 -25.99
C ILE A 139 -4.79 8.92 -26.57
N VAL A 140 -3.85 9.83 -26.35
CA VAL A 140 -2.48 9.76 -26.88
C VAL A 140 -1.47 9.75 -25.75
N SER A 141 -1.70 10.47 -24.66
CA SER A 141 -0.78 10.44 -23.54
C SER A 141 -0.81 9.09 -22.80
N ASP A 142 0.18 8.92 -21.94
CA ASP A 142 0.12 7.98 -20.82
C ASP A 142 -0.78 8.53 -19.70
N LEU A 143 -1.04 7.71 -18.67
CA LEU A 143 -1.77 8.13 -17.47
C LEU A 143 -0.78 8.71 -16.46
N PHE A 144 -1.05 9.91 -15.97
CA PHE A 144 -0.28 10.55 -14.90
C PHE A 144 -1.06 10.58 -13.59
N LEU A 145 -0.37 10.25 -12.48
CA LEU A 145 -0.88 10.35 -11.12
C LEU A 145 -0.10 11.37 -10.29
N GLY A 146 -0.82 12.12 -9.46
CA GLY A 146 -0.29 13.01 -8.43
C GLY A 146 0.45 14.27 -8.91
N GLY A 147 0.60 14.43 -10.22
CA GLY A 147 1.34 15.50 -10.89
C GLY A 147 1.64 15.16 -12.35
N VAL A 148 2.26 16.08 -13.09
CA VAL A 148 2.80 15.85 -14.44
C VAL A 148 4.27 16.28 -14.52
N PRO A 149 5.09 15.68 -15.42
CA PRO A 149 6.44 16.14 -15.66
C PRO A 149 6.49 17.60 -16.14
N GLN A 150 7.37 18.38 -15.52
CA GLN A 150 7.47 19.83 -15.75
C GLN A 150 8.17 20.21 -17.06
N ASP A 151 8.91 19.26 -17.64
CA ASP A 151 9.59 19.38 -18.92
C ASP A 151 8.70 19.05 -20.12
N ILE A 152 7.46 18.58 -19.91
CA ILE A 152 6.49 18.43 -20.99
C ILE A 152 6.22 19.80 -21.63
N ARG A 153 6.32 19.85 -22.96
CA ARG A 153 5.98 21.02 -23.77
C ARG A 153 4.49 21.32 -23.61
N ALA A 154 4.14 22.59 -23.35
CA ALA A 154 2.75 23.01 -23.20
C ALA A 154 1.87 22.61 -24.40
N SER A 155 2.41 22.65 -25.62
CA SER A 155 1.70 22.25 -26.84
C SER A 155 1.41 20.75 -26.95
N ALA A 156 1.99 19.92 -26.07
CA ALA A 156 1.72 18.49 -25.99
C ALA A 156 0.67 18.17 -24.91
N LEU A 157 0.15 19.20 -24.23
CA LEU A 157 -0.90 19.09 -23.22
C LEU A 157 -2.16 19.76 -23.73
N THR A 158 -3.27 19.04 -23.69
CA THR A 158 -4.59 19.60 -24.04
C THR A 158 -5.04 20.61 -23.01
N LEU A 159 -4.69 20.41 -21.74
CA LEU A 159 -4.89 21.37 -20.65
C LEU A 159 -3.54 21.82 -20.08
N PRO A 160 -2.83 22.81 -20.67
CA PRO A 160 -1.50 23.23 -20.22
C PRO A 160 -1.44 23.66 -18.75
N LEU A 161 -2.54 24.20 -18.22
CA LEU A 161 -2.67 24.63 -16.81
C LEU A 161 -2.52 23.47 -15.81
N VAL A 162 -2.57 22.21 -16.26
CA VAL A 162 -2.32 21.04 -15.41
C VAL A 162 -0.93 21.08 -14.76
N LYS A 163 0.05 21.75 -15.40
CA LYS A 163 1.41 21.91 -14.87
C LYS A 163 1.48 22.74 -13.59
N ASP A 164 0.53 23.67 -13.45
CA ASP A 164 0.45 24.64 -12.36
C ASP A 164 -0.44 24.14 -11.20
N GLN A 165 -1.05 22.96 -11.36
CA GLN A 165 -1.91 22.39 -10.32
C GLN A 165 -1.09 21.95 -9.10
N PRO A 166 -1.63 22.12 -7.87
CA PRO A 166 -0.94 21.67 -6.67
C PRO A 166 -0.63 20.16 -6.72
N PRO A 167 0.59 19.75 -6.32
CA PRO A 167 0.96 18.34 -6.29
C PRO A 167 0.16 17.59 -5.22
N PHE A 168 -0.19 16.34 -5.49
CA PHE A 168 -0.94 15.51 -4.54
C PHE A 168 -0.11 15.11 -3.33
N LYS A 169 -0.62 15.24 -2.11
CA LYS A 169 0.01 14.66 -0.92
C LYS A 169 -0.90 13.58 -0.38
N GLY A 170 -0.36 12.38 -0.19
CA GLY A 170 -1.14 11.24 0.24
C GLY A 170 -0.63 9.93 -0.33
N VAL A 171 -1.45 8.90 -0.25
CA VAL A 171 -1.13 7.58 -0.78
C VAL A 171 -2.20 7.15 -1.77
N ILE A 172 -1.79 6.54 -2.88
CA ILE A 172 -2.67 5.90 -3.87
C ILE A 172 -2.30 4.42 -3.95
N THR A 173 -3.29 3.53 -3.87
CA THR A 173 -3.09 2.08 -3.95
C THR A 173 -4.15 1.43 -4.84
N ASP A 174 -3.95 0.16 -5.18
CA ASP A 174 -4.93 -0.67 -5.91
C ASP A 174 -5.41 -0.05 -7.24
N LEU A 175 -4.51 0.63 -7.97
CA LEU A 175 -4.82 1.19 -9.28
C LEU A 175 -5.11 0.06 -10.27
N LYS A 176 -6.28 0.10 -10.91
CA LYS A 176 -6.73 -0.91 -11.87
C LYS A 176 -7.37 -0.28 -13.10
N TYR A 177 -7.14 -0.89 -14.25
CA TYR A 177 -7.95 -0.71 -15.45
C TYR A 177 -8.87 -1.93 -15.60
N GLY A 178 -10.14 -1.79 -15.22
CA GLY A 178 -11.05 -2.91 -15.03
C GLY A 178 -10.50 -3.89 -13.99
N ASN A 179 -10.13 -5.10 -14.45
CA ASN A 179 -9.61 -6.17 -13.59
C ASN A 179 -8.08 -6.34 -13.70
N LYS A 180 -7.37 -5.41 -14.36
CA LYS A 180 -5.93 -5.51 -14.59
C LYS A 180 -5.18 -4.39 -13.87
N GLU A 181 -4.06 -4.74 -13.26
CA GLU A 181 -3.10 -3.76 -12.78
C GLU A 181 -2.36 -3.14 -13.98
N PRO A 182 -2.25 -1.80 -14.05
CA PRO A 182 -1.54 -1.14 -15.12
C PRO A 182 -0.03 -1.16 -14.91
N THR A 183 0.72 -1.07 -16.00
CA THR A 183 2.19 -1.04 -15.97
C THR A 183 2.68 0.36 -15.58
N LEU A 184 3.38 0.46 -14.44
CA LEU A 184 4.16 1.65 -14.09
C LEU A 184 5.33 1.78 -15.07
N LEU A 185 5.44 2.91 -15.77
CA LEU A 185 6.51 3.16 -16.74
C LEU A 185 7.68 3.92 -16.11
N SER A 186 7.39 4.87 -15.23
CA SER A 186 8.38 5.71 -14.56
C SER A 186 7.72 6.56 -13.47
N SER A 187 8.48 6.98 -12.47
CA SER A 187 8.05 7.95 -11.46
C SER A 187 9.17 8.93 -11.13
N GLN A 188 8.81 10.07 -10.55
CA GLN A 188 9.75 11.04 -10.03
C GLN A 188 9.27 11.55 -8.68
N ARG A 189 10.14 11.49 -7.65
CA ARG A 189 9.85 11.95 -6.27
C ARG A 189 8.57 11.33 -5.66
N VAL A 190 8.24 10.10 -6.09
CA VAL A 190 7.17 9.27 -5.53
C VAL A 190 7.85 8.07 -4.87
N ARG A 191 7.48 7.78 -3.63
CA ARG A 191 7.96 6.59 -2.93
C ARG A 191 7.06 5.42 -3.29
N LEU A 192 7.64 4.34 -3.79
CA LEU A 192 6.91 3.09 -3.98
C LEU A 192 6.87 2.37 -2.63
N ASP A 193 5.74 1.80 -2.22
CA ASP A 193 5.61 1.12 -0.90
C ASP A 193 6.56 -0.09 -0.73
N MET A 194 7.26 -0.52 -1.79
CA MET A 194 8.38 -1.46 -1.68
C MET A 194 9.75 -0.81 -1.37
N GLU A 195 9.89 0.50 -1.59
CA GLU A 195 11.15 1.25 -1.51
C GLU A 195 11.20 2.28 -0.38
N GLY A 196 10.21 2.36 0.51
CA GLY A 196 10.12 3.47 1.48
C GLY A 196 10.32 3.12 2.95
N LEU A 197 9.92 1.94 3.40
CA LEU A 197 9.80 1.69 4.85
C LEU A 197 11.11 1.31 5.53
N CYS A 198 11.98 0.58 4.83
CA CYS A 198 13.30 0.15 5.35
C CYS A 198 14.47 0.48 4.41
N SER A 199 14.24 1.11 3.26
CA SER A 199 15.32 1.52 2.36
C SER A 199 16.15 2.66 2.96
N ASP A 200 15.47 3.65 3.54
CA ASP A 200 16.06 4.59 4.50
C ASP A 200 15.72 4.05 5.90
N ASN A 201 16.62 3.27 6.49
CA ASN A 201 16.38 2.59 7.77
C ASN A 201 15.88 3.59 8.85
N PRO A 202 14.60 3.54 9.27
CA PRO A 202 14.02 4.45 10.25
C PRO A 202 14.42 4.11 11.69
N CYS A 203 15.12 3.00 11.89
CA CYS A 203 15.58 2.56 13.21
C CYS A 203 16.87 3.27 13.58
N GLU A 204 16.86 3.98 14.69
CA GLU A 204 18.03 4.67 15.21
C GLU A 204 19.01 3.69 15.89
N ASN A 205 20.20 4.19 16.21
CA ASN A 205 21.22 3.49 17.00
C ASN A 205 21.61 2.09 16.48
N GLY A 206 21.52 1.89 15.17
CA GLY A 206 21.88 0.64 14.50
C GLY A 206 20.82 -0.46 14.59
N GLY A 207 19.56 -0.12 14.91
CA GLY A 207 18.44 -1.06 14.85
C GLY A 207 18.22 -1.58 13.43
N SER A 208 17.77 -2.84 13.30
CA SER A 208 17.48 -3.43 11.99
C SER A 208 16.02 -3.21 11.63
N CYS A 209 15.75 -2.58 10.47
CA CYS A 209 14.38 -2.44 9.97
C CYS A 209 13.93 -3.67 9.20
N SER A 210 12.67 -4.06 9.42
CA SER A 210 11.94 -5.03 8.62
C SER A 210 10.52 -4.54 8.39
N VAL A 211 9.87 -4.95 7.31
CA VAL A 211 8.46 -4.59 7.06
C VAL A 211 7.57 -5.74 7.53
N VAL A 212 6.67 -5.46 8.46
CA VAL A 212 5.68 -6.41 9.01
C VAL A 212 4.30 -5.79 8.85
N ASP A 213 3.37 -6.52 8.21
CA ASP A 213 2.00 -6.05 7.92
C ASP A 213 1.92 -4.68 7.20
N GLY A 214 2.93 -4.37 6.37
CA GLY A 214 3.00 -3.10 5.64
C GLY A 214 3.45 -1.90 6.48
N GLU A 215 3.98 -2.12 7.67
CA GLU A 215 4.55 -1.10 8.56
C GLU A 215 6.03 -1.40 8.86
N PRO A 216 6.88 -0.37 9.07
CA PRO A 216 8.27 -0.58 9.45
C PRO A 216 8.35 -0.98 10.92
N GLN A 217 9.04 -2.08 11.18
CA GLN A 217 9.29 -2.61 12.52
C GLN A 217 10.80 -2.70 12.76
N CYS A 218 11.22 -2.07 13.85
CA CYS A 218 12.62 -2.05 14.28
C CYS A 218 12.92 -3.18 15.26
N ASP A 219 13.96 -3.95 14.95
CA ASP A 219 14.59 -4.87 15.89
C ASP A 219 15.72 -4.15 16.63
N CYS A 220 15.45 -3.81 17.89
CA CYS A 220 16.41 -3.17 18.79
C CYS A 220 17.19 -4.18 19.65
N SER A 221 16.97 -5.49 19.49
CA SER A 221 17.58 -6.53 20.36
C SER A 221 19.11 -6.55 20.32
N LYS A 222 19.70 -5.98 19.26
CA LYS A 222 21.16 -5.85 19.07
C LYS A 222 21.69 -4.46 19.40
N THR A 223 20.85 -3.57 19.92
CA THR A 223 21.22 -2.23 20.37
C THR A 223 21.04 -2.11 21.89
N GLU A 224 21.57 -1.05 22.49
CA GLU A 224 21.32 -0.73 23.91
C GLU A 224 20.06 0.12 24.12
N TYR A 225 19.26 0.30 23.06
CA TYR A 225 18.11 1.18 23.02
C TYR A 225 16.82 0.39 22.85
N VAL A 226 15.71 0.97 23.28
CA VAL A 226 14.36 0.40 23.18
C VAL A 226 13.42 1.41 22.50
N GLY A 227 12.12 1.11 22.49
CA GLY A 227 11.12 1.91 21.80
C GLY A 227 10.91 1.48 20.35
N ARG A 228 9.88 2.06 19.71
CA ARG A 228 9.44 1.69 18.36
C ARG A 228 10.52 1.89 17.28
N PHE A 229 11.44 2.85 17.51
CA PHE A 229 12.49 3.23 16.58
C PHE A 229 13.91 3.11 17.19
N CYS A 230 14.07 2.37 18.28
CA CYS A 230 15.35 2.19 18.97
C CYS A 230 16.03 3.51 19.41
N ASN A 231 15.23 4.48 19.87
CA ASN A 231 15.68 5.81 20.26
C ASN A 231 15.56 6.07 21.77
N GLU A 232 14.97 5.16 22.54
CA GLU A 232 14.83 5.29 23.98
C GLU A 232 16.00 4.60 24.68
N GLU A 233 16.71 5.32 25.55
CA GLU A 233 17.76 4.71 26.37
C GLU A 233 17.17 3.78 27.42
N VAL A 234 17.72 2.58 27.53
CA VAL A 234 17.41 1.71 28.68
C VAL A 234 18.07 2.34 29.90
N SER A 235 17.27 2.98 30.76
CA SER A 235 17.73 3.47 32.05
C SER A 235 18.26 2.30 32.88
N ARG A 236 19.57 2.05 32.82
CA ARG A 236 20.26 1.15 33.73
C ARG A 236 20.23 1.80 35.11
N VAL A 237 19.17 1.55 35.87
CA VAL A 237 19.21 1.77 37.32
C VAL A 237 20.38 0.91 37.84
N PRO A 238 21.44 1.49 38.40
CA PRO A 238 22.54 0.70 38.96
C PRO A 238 22.04 0.07 40.27
N GLY A 239 22.03 -1.25 40.33
CA GLY A 239 21.49 -2.05 41.45
C GLY A 239 20.11 -2.56 41.08
N PHE A 240 19.94 -3.82 40.68
CA PHE A 240 20.15 -5.00 41.51
C PHE A 240 20.78 -6.15 40.72
N SER A 241 22.11 -6.21 40.62
CA SER A 241 22.85 -7.39 40.12
C SER A 241 23.10 -8.44 41.21
N HIS A 242 22.53 -8.27 42.41
CA HIS A 242 22.65 -9.21 43.52
C HIS A 242 21.27 -9.52 44.13
N MET A 243 20.36 -10.13 43.36
CA MET A 243 19.20 -10.85 43.93
C MET A 243 18.57 -11.78 42.88
N MET A 244 19.38 -12.62 42.23
CA MET A 244 18.88 -13.85 41.58
C MET A 244 19.84 -15.00 41.89
N MET A 245 19.97 -15.30 43.18
CA MET A 245 20.61 -16.53 43.69
C MET A 245 19.79 -17.02 44.89
N ALA A 246 18.46 -17.17 44.72
CA ALA A 246 17.62 -17.88 45.70
C ALA A 246 16.21 -18.17 45.15
N GLU A 247 16.07 -18.71 43.93
CA GLU A 247 14.81 -19.41 43.56
C GLU A 247 14.97 -20.33 42.33
N GLN A 248 16.13 -20.99 42.21
CA GLN A 248 16.37 -21.96 41.14
C GLN A 248 17.01 -23.27 41.63
N GLU A 249 16.71 -23.66 42.87
CA GLU A 249 17.07 -24.99 43.40
C GLU A 249 15.87 -25.90 43.70
N GLU A 250 14.62 -25.44 43.63
CA GLU A 250 13.47 -26.32 43.94
C GLU A 250 13.01 -27.19 42.77
N MET A 251 13.10 -26.71 41.52
CA MET A 251 12.59 -27.46 40.37
C MET A 251 13.53 -28.61 39.94
N HIS A 252 14.83 -28.50 40.20
CA HIS A 252 15.80 -29.54 39.82
C HIS A 252 15.87 -30.68 40.85
N VAL A 253 15.54 -30.41 42.12
CA VAL A 253 15.39 -31.42 43.17
C VAL A 253 14.08 -32.21 42.97
N LEU A 254 12.97 -31.52 42.67
CA LEU A 254 11.70 -32.17 42.34
C LEU A 254 11.80 -33.07 41.09
N LEU A 255 12.47 -32.61 40.02
CA LEU A 255 12.67 -33.44 38.82
C LEU A 255 13.55 -34.67 39.09
N LYS A 256 14.59 -34.54 39.93
CA LYS A 256 15.45 -35.67 40.33
C LYS A 256 14.72 -36.67 41.23
N ILE A 257 13.85 -36.20 42.13
CA ILE A 257 13.01 -37.07 42.97
C ILE A 257 11.97 -37.79 42.10
N PHE A 258 11.31 -37.09 41.17
CA PHE A 258 10.33 -37.69 40.24
C PHE A 258 10.97 -38.75 39.32
N CYS A 259 12.17 -38.47 38.78
CA CYS A 259 12.91 -39.45 37.97
C CYS A 259 13.36 -40.67 38.78
N LYS A 260 13.66 -40.50 40.07
CA LYS A 260 14.07 -41.61 40.95
C LYS A 260 12.88 -42.48 41.38
N ILE A 261 11.70 -41.89 41.60
CA ILE A 261 10.44 -42.60 41.92
C ILE A 261 9.90 -43.36 40.69
N MET A 262 9.99 -42.78 39.49
CA MET A 262 9.55 -43.44 38.25
C MET A 262 10.46 -44.62 37.88
N ASN A 263 11.78 -44.52 38.11
CA ASN A 263 12.72 -45.62 37.85
C ASN A 263 12.63 -46.77 38.86
N THR A 264 12.16 -46.55 40.09
CA THR A 264 11.87 -47.64 41.05
C THR A 264 10.53 -48.33 40.79
N ASN A 265 9.55 -47.66 40.18
CA ASN A 265 8.29 -48.29 39.78
C ASN A 265 8.42 -49.12 38.49
N ILE A 266 9.24 -48.71 37.53
CA ILE A 266 9.51 -49.51 36.32
C ILE A 266 10.31 -50.78 36.67
N ARG A 267 11.25 -50.71 37.62
CA ARG A 267 11.97 -51.91 38.12
C ARG A 267 11.15 -52.84 39.04
N ARG A 268 9.94 -52.45 39.45
CA ARG A 268 8.98 -53.32 40.16
C ARG A 268 7.97 -54.01 39.23
N GLN A 269 7.80 -53.56 37.98
CA GLN A 269 6.96 -54.24 37.00
C GLN A 269 7.71 -55.33 36.20
N GLU A 270 9.05 -55.38 36.26
CA GLU A 270 9.87 -56.44 35.63
C GLU A 270 10.33 -57.55 36.60
N MET A 271 9.84 -57.57 37.85
CA MET A 271 10.06 -58.66 38.82
C MET A 271 8.75 -59.10 39.48
N GLY A 272 7.75 -59.46 38.67
CA GLY A 272 6.42 -59.86 39.10
C GLY A 272 5.81 -61.01 38.30
N GLU A 273 6.61 -61.98 37.85
CA GLU A 273 6.12 -63.30 37.39
C GLU A 273 7.22 -64.35 37.61
N VAL A 274 7.29 -64.89 38.84
CA VAL A 274 7.60 -66.28 39.29
C VAL A 274 7.57 -66.17 40.82
N GLY A 275 6.68 -66.78 41.61
CA GLY A 275 5.66 -67.80 41.42
C GLY A 275 5.52 -68.51 42.78
N VAL A 276 4.30 -68.69 43.30
CA VAL A 276 3.96 -69.80 44.23
C VAL A 276 2.46 -70.11 44.10
N ALA A 277 2.15 -71.05 43.23
CA ALA A 277 1.40 -72.26 43.57
C ALA A 277 1.80 -73.35 42.57
#